data_AF-A0A0Q3PW20-F1
#
_entry.id   AF-A0A0Q3PW20-F1
#
_cell.length_a   1.000
_cell.length_b   1.000
_cell.length_c   1.000
_cell.angle_alpha   90.00
_cell.angle_beta   90.00
_cell.angle_gamma   90.00
#
_symmetry.space_group_name_H-M   'P 1'
#
loop_
_entity.id
_entity.type
_entity.pdbx_description
1 polymer ?
#
loop_
_entity_poly.entity_id
_entity_poly.type
_entity_poly.pdbx_seq_one_letter_code
_entity_poly.pdbx_strand_id
1 'polypeptide(L)' 'GAYPGYAGELLVDKATGASYNANGARGRKYLLPALYDPDTGDCATLV' A
#
# COMPACT_ATOMS: atom_id res chain seq x y z
N GLY A 1 6.65 -0.67 2.73
CA GLY A 1 5.48 -0.77 1.83
C GLY A 1 5.55 0.36 0.82
N ALA A 2 4.75 0.31 -0.23
CA ALA A 2 4.67 1.35 -1.25
C ALA A 2 3.19 1.69 -1.48
N TYR A 3 2.90 2.89 -1.98
CA TYR A 3 1.61 3.23 -2.58
C TYR A 3 1.81 3.59 -4.07
N PRO A 4 0.77 3.58 -4.91
CA PRO A 4 0.91 3.69 -6.36
C PRO A 4 1.70 4.92 -6.80
N GLY A 5 2.80 4.70 -7.53
CA GLY A 5 3.69 5.77 -8.02
C GLY A 5 4.82 6.18 -7.07
N TYR A 6 4.90 5.63 -5.85
CA TYR A 6 5.86 6.04 -4.82
C TYR A 6 6.46 4.82 -4.11
N ALA A 7 7.52 4.27 -4.70
CA ALA A 7 8.20 3.09 -4.18
C ALA A 7 8.84 3.38 -2.81
N GLY A 8 8.58 2.50 -1.84
CA GLY A 8 9.14 2.61 -0.48
C GLY A 8 8.46 3.63 0.43
N GLU A 9 7.53 4.43 -0.09
CA GLU A 9 6.78 5.41 0.69
C GLU A 9 5.42 4.89 1.13
N LEU A 10 4.92 5.36 2.27
CA LEU A 10 3.59 5.04 2.79
C LEU A 10 2.92 6.32 3.28
N LEU A 11 1.60 6.36 3.13
CA LEU A 11 0.78 7.39 3.74
C LEU A 11 0.65 7.13 5.24
N VAL A 12 0.49 8.19 6.04
CA VAL A 12 0.32 8.08 7.49
C VAL A 12 -1.07 8.54 7.88
N ASP A 13 -1.78 7.73 8.67
CA ASP A 13 -3.05 8.08 9.25
C ASP A 13 -2.85 9.10 10.38
N LYS A 14 -3.45 10.28 10.25
CA LYS A 14 -3.25 11.38 11.22
C LYS A 14 -3.83 11.11 12.60
N ALA A 15 -4.83 10.23 12.73
CA ALA A 15 -5.50 9.97 14.01
C ALA A 15 -4.76 8.92 14.84
N THR A 16 -4.17 7.92 14.18
CA THR A 16 -3.53 6.76 14.80
C THR A 16 -2.01 6.75 14.68
N GLY A 17 -1.45 7.51 13.73
CA GLY A 17 -0.04 7.48 13.38
C GLY A 17 0.38 6.24 12.57
N ALA A 18 -0.56 5.35 12.22
CA ALA A 18 -0.26 4.14 11.48
C ALA A 18 -0.03 4.42 10.00
N SER A 19 0.92 3.71 9.39
CA SER A 19 1.16 3.76 7.95
C SER A 19 0.20 2.87 7.16
N TYR A 20 -0.21 3.31 5.98
CA TYR A 20 -1.13 2.60 5.08
C TYR A 20 -0.81 2.87 3.61
N ASN A 21 -1.25 1.97 2.73
CA ASN A 21 -1.13 2.11 1.28
C ASN A 21 -2.43 1.85 0.51
N ALA A 22 -3.51 1.47 1.19
CA ALA A 22 -4.80 1.23 0.56
C ALA A 22 -5.97 1.81 1.38
N ASN A 23 -6.96 2.34 0.66
CA ASN A 23 -8.24 2.77 1.21
C ASN A 23 -9.30 1.71 0.89
N GLY A 24 -9.80 1.04 1.93
CA GLY A 24 -10.91 0.10 1.82
C GLY A 24 -12.27 0.78 1.99
N ALA A 25 -13.31 -0.03 1.90
CA ALA A 25 -14.69 0.43 2.06
C ALA A 25 -14.91 1.17 3.40
N ARG A 26 -15.77 2.20 3.37
CA ARG A 26 -16.09 3.06 4.51
C ARG A 26 -14.87 3.79 5.11
N GLY A 27 -13.88 4.11 4.28
CA GLY A 27 -12.71 4.92 4.68
C GLY A 27 -11.72 4.20 5.59
N ARG A 28 -11.80 2.86 5.68
CA ARG A 28 -10.83 2.06 6.44
C ARG A 28 -9.49 2.08 5.72
N LYS A 29 -8.41 2.15 6.49
CA LYS A 29 -7.04 2.20 5.97
C LYS A 29 -6.34 0.89 6.25
N TYR A 30 -5.64 0.39 5.24
CA TYR A 30 -4.96 -0.90 5.31
C TYR A 30 -3.51 -0.76 4.84
N LEU A 31 -2.65 -1.55 5.47
CA LEU A 31 -1.31 -1.82 4.96
C LEU A 31 -1.31 -3.21 4.33
N LEU A 32 -1.35 -3.24 3.00
CA LEU A 32 -1.40 -4.46 2.20
C LEU A 32 0.01 -4.87 1.75
N PRO A 33 0.29 -6.18 1.65
CA PRO A 33 1.54 -6.66 1.08
C PRO A 33 1.63 -6.35 -0.42
N ALA A 34 2.87 -6.26 -0.92
CA ALA A 34 3.11 -6.37 -2.36
C ALA A 34 3.19 -7.84 -2.74
N LEU A 35 2.64 -8.19 -3.89
CA LEU A 35 2.71 -9.53 -4.48
C LEU A 35 3.74 -9.51 -5.59
N TYR A 36 4.62 -10.50 -5.60
CA TYR A 36 5.58 -10.70 -6.68
C TYR A 36 4.85 -11.23 -7.91
N ASP A 37 5.04 -10.56 -9.04
CA ASP A 37 4.55 -10.98 -10.34
C ASP A 37 5.70 -11.64 -11.13
N PRO A 38 5.64 -12.96 -11.38
CA PRO A 38 6.70 -13.68 -12.06
C PRO A 38 6.83 -13.32 -13.55
N ASP A 39 5.79 -12.77 -14.18
CA ASP A 39 5.80 -12.43 -15.61
C ASP A 39 6.61 -11.15 -15.88
N THR A 40 6.53 -10.20 -14.94
CA THR A 40 7.26 -8.92 -15.01
C THR A 40 8.55 -8.93 -14.18
N GLY A 41 8.68 -9.86 -13.24
CA GLY A 41 9.82 -9.92 -12.32
C GLY A 41 9.78 -8.85 -11.22
N ASP A 42 8.63 -8.19 -11.05
CA ASP A 42 8.45 -7.03 -10.16
C ASP A 42 7.43 -7.32 -9.05
N CYS A 43 7.49 -6.52 -7.98
CA CYS A 43 6.50 -6.55 -6.92
C CYS A 43 5.39 -5.51 -7.20
N ALA A 44 4.14 -5.98 -7.32
CA ALA A 44 2.97 -5.14 -7.48
C ALA A 44 2.20 -4.98 -6.16
N THR A 45 1.77 -3.76 -5.87
CA THR A 45 0.84 -3.49 -4.76
C THR A 45 -0.59 -3.68 -5.23
N LEU A 46 -1.44 -4.30 -4.41
CA LEU A 46 -2.87 -4.47 -4.68
C LEU A 46 -3.61 -3.15 -4.42
N VAL A 47 -3.69 -2.26 -5.41
CA VAL A 47 -4.28 -0.92 -5.25
C VAL A 47 -5.16 -0.57 -6.43
#